data_AF-A0AAP0I5K6-F1
#
_entry.id   AF-A0AAP0I5K6-F1
#
_cell.length_a   1.000
_cell.length_b   1.000
_cell.length_c   1.000
_cell.angle_alpha   90.00
_cell.angle_beta   90.00
_cell.angle_gamma   90.00
#
_symmetry.space_group_name_H-M   'P 1'
#
loop_
_entity.id
_entity.type
_entity.pdbx_description
1 polymer ?
#
loop_
_entity_poly.entity_id
_entity_poly.type
_entity_poly.pdbx_seq_one_letter_code
_entity_poly.pdbx_strand_id
1 'polypeptide(L)'
;MLRINVPMAMKLAFDGLKDSPYKTRNTSIDDVGGFESVELSLLICNDEFIRKLNKEWRDEDHATDVLSMSQHIPELKLPILMLGDVVISVETAARQAEERGHTLLDEIRVLLIHGLLHLLGFDHEISDDAEIEMEREEELLLKSLGWKGKGLIQCANDAVTNDSLPVESSDGQQAKERKKERYLRFYKPKFKYIFCDMDGTLLNSKSLISPTNAEALREAMSRGVQVVIATGKARPAAITALRMVDLAGKDGVISEYSPGVFLQGLLVYGRQGREICRRNLDPDVCREAFMYSLERKVPLVAFCQDRTLTLFDHPLINSLHEIYHEPKAEVMPSIEQLLASADVQKLLFFDTVENIATTLRPYWFEATKGRAGVIQAMPDMLEIIPAGTSKGNGVRMLLDHFGATADEVMAIGDGENDIEMLELASFGVALSNGSEQTKAVANVIGASNDEDGVADAIYRYAF
;
A
#
# COMPACT_ATOMS: atom_id res chain seq x y z
N MET A 1 -26.59 -32.41 -24.84
CA MET A 1 -27.17 -31.67 -23.70
C MET A 1 -26.54 -32.19 -22.44
N LEU A 2 -25.68 -31.38 -21.81
CA LEU A 2 -25.13 -31.69 -20.50
C LEU A 2 -26.25 -31.68 -19.46
N ARG A 3 -26.82 -32.85 -19.18
CA ARG A 3 -27.61 -33.08 -17.98
C ARG A 3 -26.66 -33.43 -16.84
N ILE A 4 -25.83 -32.48 -16.43
CA ILE A 4 -25.28 -32.51 -15.09
C ILE A 4 -26.39 -31.99 -14.20
N ASN A 5 -26.76 -32.75 -13.18
CA ASN A 5 -27.65 -32.27 -12.13
C ASN A 5 -26.83 -31.28 -11.28
N VAL A 6 -26.59 -30.08 -11.83
CA VAL A 6 -25.83 -28.98 -11.19
C VAL A 6 -26.36 -28.71 -9.78
N PRO A 7 -27.68 -28.70 -9.53
CA PRO A 7 -28.22 -28.61 -8.17
C PRO A 7 -27.77 -29.73 -7.22
N MET A 8 -27.56 -30.95 -7.72
CA MET A 8 -27.09 -32.09 -6.91
C MET A 8 -25.58 -32.02 -6.62
N ALA A 9 -24.77 -31.52 -7.57
CA ALA A 9 -23.35 -31.26 -7.33
C ALA A 9 -23.13 -30.11 -6.34
N MET A 10 -23.90 -29.03 -6.48
CA MET A 10 -23.91 -27.91 -5.53
C MET A 10 -24.38 -28.39 -4.15
N LYS A 11 -25.49 -29.14 -4.07
CA LYS A 11 -26.00 -29.67 -2.81
C LYS A 11 -25.00 -30.57 -2.08
N LEU A 12 -24.27 -31.44 -2.80
CA LEU A 12 -23.24 -32.30 -2.20
C LEU A 12 -22.02 -31.50 -1.71
N ALA A 13 -21.59 -30.47 -2.45
CA ALA A 13 -20.52 -29.56 -2.01
C ALA A 13 -20.91 -28.80 -0.73
N PHE A 14 -22.16 -28.32 -0.63
CA PHE A 14 -22.68 -27.61 0.54
C PHE A 14 -23.00 -28.52 1.74
N ASP A 15 -23.53 -29.72 1.52
CA ASP A 15 -23.85 -30.66 2.61
C ASP A 15 -22.57 -31.11 3.35
N GLY A 16 -21.42 -31.21 2.67
CA GLY A 16 -20.13 -31.50 3.29
C GLY A 16 -19.49 -30.32 4.04
N LEU A 17 -19.84 -29.08 3.67
CA LEU A 17 -19.39 -27.85 4.33
C LEU A 17 -20.14 -27.58 5.64
N LYS A 18 -21.38 -28.08 5.77
CA LYS A 18 -22.21 -27.90 6.97
C LYS A 18 -21.63 -28.52 8.24
N ASP A 19 -20.87 -29.60 8.08
CA ASP A 19 -20.18 -30.31 9.16
C ASP A 19 -18.67 -29.96 9.23
N SER A 20 -18.22 -29.01 8.42
CA SER A 20 -16.81 -28.63 8.29
C SER A 20 -16.40 -27.62 9.38
N PRO A 21 -15.30 -27.85 10.12
CA PRO A 21 -14.87 -26.98 11.22
C PRO A 21 -14.14 -25.70 10.76
N TYR A 22 -14.07 -25.41 9.46
CA TYR A 22 -13.17 -24.39 8.92
C TYR A 22 -13.85 -23.01 8.81
N LYS A 23 -13.20 -22.02 9.41
CA LYS A 23 -13.55 -20.60 9.32
C LYS A 23 -13.05 -20.09 7.98
N THR A 24 -13.98 -19.68 7.11
CA THR A 24 -13.69 -18.88 5.92
C THR A 24 -12.85 -17.65 6.31
N ARG A 25 -11.88 -17.22 5.48
CA ARG A 25 -11.17 -15.94 5.73
C ARG A 25 -12.07 -14.74 5.45
N ASN A 26 -13.20 -14.96 4.77
CA ASN A 26 -14.31 -14.03 4.80
C ASN A 26 -15.06 -14.16 6.13
N THR A 27 -14.64 -13.39 7.13
CA THR A 27 -15.22 -13.39 8.50
C THR A 27 -16.71 -13.04 8.56
N SER A 28 -17.31 -12.62 7.44
CA SER A 28 -18.73 -12.33 7.32
C SER A 28 -19.62 -13.56 7.06
N ILE A 29 -19.05 -14.67 6.58
CA ILE A 29 -19.78 -15.92 6.32
C ILE A 29 -19.22 -16.99 7.25
N ASP A 30 -19.63 -16.96 8.52
CA ASP A 30 -19.21 -17.89 9.56
C ASP A 30 -20.08 -19.15 9.65
N ASP A 31 -21.35 -19.06 9.20
CA ASP A 31 -22.27 -20.20 9.09
C ASP A 31 -23.26 -20.03 7.93
N VAL A 32 -23.11 -20.86 6.89
CA VAL A 32 -24.02 -20.90 5.73
C VAL A 32 -25.43 -21.38 6.13
N GLY A 33 -25.56 -22.09 7.26
CA GLY A 33 -26.84 -22.54 7.83
C GLY A 33 -27.71 -21.41 8.41
N GLY A 34 -27.16 -20.20 8.55
CA GLY A 34 -27.91 -18.99 8.96
C GLY A 34 -28.82 -18.42 7.87
N PHE A 35 -28.72 -18.92 6.63
CA PHE A 35 -29.47 -18.42 5.48
C PHE A 35 -30.59 -19.39 5.05
N GLU A 36 -31.71 -18.85 4.57
CA GLU A 36 -32.84 -19.63 4.07
C GLU A 36 -32.51 -20.32 2.74
N SER A 37 -31.63 -19.70 1.94
CA SER A 37 -31.11 -20.27 0.69
C SER A 37 -29.76 -19.66 0.31
N VAL A 38 -29.01 -20.35 -0.55
CA VAL A 38 -27.71 -19.93 -1.07
C VAL A 38 -27.79 -19.87 -2.59
N GLU A 39 -27.27 -18.79 -3.18
CA GLU A 39 -27.25 -18.57 -4.62
C GLU A 39 -25.81 -18.46 -5.13
N LEU A 40 -25.54 -19.22 -6.20
CA LEU A 40 -24.29 -19.21 -6.96
C LEU A 40 -24.66 -19.15 -8.44
N SER A 41 -24.06 -18.21 -9.15
CA SER A 41 -24.21 -18.07 -10.59
C SER A 41 -22.99 -18.68 -11.29
N LEU A 42 -23.25 -19.46 -12.34
CA LEU A 42 -22.22 -20.10 -13.15
C LEU A 42 -22.40 -19.70 -14.61
N LEU A 43 -21.40 -19.01 -15.16
CA LEU A 43 -21.35 -18.63 -16.56
C LEU A 43 -20.30 -19.45 -17.30
N ILE A 44 -20.72 -20.12 -18.35
CA ILE A 44 -19.85 -20.89 -19.24
C ILE A 44 -19.70 -20.10 -20.54
N CYS A 45 -18.46 -19.75 -20.90
CA CYS A 45 -18.17 -18.83 -22.00
C CYS A 45 -16.98 -19.28 -22.87
N ASN A 46 -16.61 -18.47 -23.85
CA ASN A 46 -15.45 -18.68 -24.73
C ASN A 46 -14.27 -17.78 -24.31
N ASP A 47 -13.10 -17.98 -24.93
CA ASP A 47 -11.87 -17.25 -24.59
C ASP A 47 -12.00 -15.74 -24.86
N GLU A 48 -12.70 -15.36 -25.92
CA GLU A 48 -12.90 -13.94 -26.26
C GLU A 48 -13.67 -13.22 -25.16
N PHE A 49 -14.73 -13.84 -24.65
CA PHE A 49 -15.57 -13.27 -23.61
C PHE A 49 -14.83 -13.21 -22.27
N ILE A 50 -14.20 -14.30 -21.85
CA ILE A 50 -13.47 -14.31 -20.57
C ILE A 50 -12.27 -13.37 -20.61
N ARG A 51 -11.59 -13.21 -21.76
CA ARG A 51 -10.49 -12.25 -21.92
C ARG A 51 -10.95 -10.81 -21.75
N LYS A 52 -12.12 -10.44 -22.29
CA LYS A 52 -12.70 -9.10 -22.08
C LYS A 52 -13.00 -8.89 -20.60
N LEU A 53 -13.61 -9.85 -19.94
CA LEU A 53 -13.85 -9.79 -18.50
C LEU A 53 -12.55 -9.73 -17.70
N ASN A 54 -11.55 -10.53 -18.06
CA ASN A 54 -10.25 -10.54 -17.39
C ASN A 54 -9.54 -9.18 -17.54
N LYS A 55 -9.66 -8.55 -18.70
CA LYS A 55 -9.18 -7.18 -18.92
C LYS A 55 -9.98 -6.15 -18.12
N GLU A 56 -11.30 -6.25 -18.09
CA GLU A 56 -12.16 -5.29 -17.38
C GLU A 56 -12.00 -5.39 -15.85
N TRP A 57 -11.83 -6.60 -15.32
CA TRP A 57 -11.84 -6.86 -13.88
C TRP A 57 -10.44 -7.01 -13.27
N ARG A 58 -9.46 -7.52 -14.03
CA ARG A 58 -8.08 -7.76 -13.57
C ARG A 58 -7.02 -6.99 -14.37
N ASP A 59 -7.41 -6.18 -15.35
CA ASP A 59 -6.51 -5.48 -16.28
C ASP A 59 -5.56 -6.44 -17.05
N GLU A 60 -5.97 -7.70 -17.20
CA GLU A 60 -5.19 -8.74 -17.87
C GLU A 60 -5.79 -9.10 -19.25
N ASP A 61 -5.10 -8.68 -20.32
CA ASP A 61 -5.56 -8.84 -21.71
C ASP A 61 -5.25 -10.23 -22.30
N HIS A 62 -5.60 -11.30 -21.58
CA HIS A 62 -5.56 -12.69 -22.04
C HIS A 62 -6.73 -13.51 -21.52
N ALA A 63 -7.02 -14.65 -22.16
CA ALA A 63 -8.03 -15.57 -21.65
C ALA A 63 -7.49 -16.34 -20.44
N THR A 64 -8.25 -16.32 -19.34
CA THR A 64 -8.00 -17.16 -18.16
C THR A 64 -8.89 -18.40 -18.17
N ASP A 65 -8.68 -19.32 -17.24
CA ASP A 65 -9.48 -20.54 -17.07
C ASP A 65 -10.77 -20.29 -16.28
N VAL A 66 -10.66 -19.62 -15.14
CA VAL A 66 -11.78 -19.27 -14.26
C VAL A 66 -11.65 -17.86 -13.68
N LEU A 67 -12.79 -17.18 -13.49
CA LEU A 67 -12.92 -15.97 -12.70
C LEU A 67 -13.99 -16.17 -11.62
N SER A 68 -13.69 -15.72 -10.40
CA SER A 68 -14.63 -15.72 -9.28
C SER A 68 -14.90 -14.29 -8.81
N MET A 69 -16.16 -13.87 -8.86
CA MET A 69 -16.58 -12.53 -8.48
C MET A 69 -17.54 -12.63 -7.31
N SER A 70 -17.09 -12.28 -6.10
CA SER A 70 -17.95 -12.32 -4.91
C SER A 70 -19.01 -11.23 -4.98
N GLN A 71 -20.26 -11.60 -4.67
CA GLN A 71 -21.38 -10.66 -4.55
C GLN A 71 -21.90 -10.57 -3.10
N HIS A 72 -21.20 -11.18 -2.14
CA HIS A 72 -21.61 -11.13 -0.76
C HIS A 72 -21.32 -9.75 -0.16
N ILE A 73 -22.37 -9.09 0.34
CA ILE A 73 -22.29 -7.79 1.02
C ILE A 73 -22.71 -7.99 2.49
N PRO A 74 -21.76 -8.06 3.43
CA PRO A 74 -22.00 -8.41 4.84
C PRO A 74 -23.02 -7.51 5.56
N GLU A 75 -23.11 -6.23 5.16
CA GLU A 75 -23.96 -5.22 5.80
C GLU A 75 -25.45 -5.43 5.49
N LEU A 76 -25.75 -6.16 4.40
CA LEU A 76 -27.10 -6.48 3.96
C LEU A 76 -27.52 -7.83 4.56
N LYS A 77 -28.26 -7.80 5.68
CA LYS A 77 -28.84 -8.99 6.34
C LYS A 77 -29.97 -9.62 5.51
N LEU A 78 -29.64 -10.13 4.33
CA LEU A 78 -30.58 -10.81 3.45
C LEU A 78 -30.77 -12.27 3.89
N PRO A 79 -31.98 -12.83 3.74
CA PRO A 79 -32.24 -14.25 4.03
C PRO A 79 -31.59 -15.19 3.00
N ILE A 80 -31.08 -14.65 1.89
CA ILE A 80 -30.42 -15.39 0.81
C ILE A 80 -28.93 -15.01 0.81
N LEU A 81 -28.04 -16.00 0.87
CA LEU A 81 -26.61 -15.80 0.69
C LEU A 81 -26.28 -15.78 -0.80
N MET A 82 -26.03 -14.61 -1.37
CA MET A 82 -25.48 -14.49 -2.72
C MET A 82 -23.96 -14.63 -2.68
N LEU A 83 -23.44 -15.78 -3.11
CA LEU A 83 -21.99 -16.02 -3.13
C LEU A 83 -21.31 -15.23 -4.25
N GLY A 84 -21.92 -15.23 -5.44
CA GLY A 84 -21.45 -14.50 -6.60
C GLY A 84 -21.38 -15.34 -7.87
N ASP A 85 -20.52 -14.91 -8.78
CA ASP A 85 -20.36 -15.51 -10.12
C ASP A 85 -19.07 -16.33 -10.21
N VAL A 86 -19.17 -17.51 -10.79
CA VAL A 86 -18.03 -18.27 -11.33
C VAL A 86 -18.14 -18.27 -12.85
N VAL A 87 -17.12 -17.75 -13.54
CA VAL A 87 -17.08 -17.68 -15.01
C VAL A 87 -15.97 -18.60 -15.51
N ILE A 88 -16.31 -19.58 -16.35
CA ILE A 88 -15.35 -20.58 -16.85
C ILE A 88 -15.28 -20.51 -18.38
N SER A 89 -14.07 -20.45 -18.95
CA SER A 89 -13.88 -20.64 -20.39
C SER A 89 -13.84 -22.11 -20.76
N VAL A 90 -14.74 -22.53 -21.66
CA VAL A 90 -14.77 -23.91 -22.17
C VAL A 90 -13.54 -24.23 -23.01
N GLU A 91 -13.04 -23.24 -23.75
CA GLU A 91 -11.91 -23.42 -24.67
C GLU A 91 -10.61 -23.59 -23.88
N THR A 92 -10.39 -22.78 -22.83
CA THR A 92 -9.27 -22.99 -21.89
C THR A 92 -9.40 -24.30 -21.15
N ALA A 93 -10.58 -24.61 -20.59
CA ALA A 93 -10.81 -25.87 -19.89
C ALA A 93 -10.60 -27.10 -20.80
N ALA A 94 -10.94 -27.01 -22.09
CA ALA A 94 -10.71 -28.12 -23.03
C ALA A 94 -9.22 -28.37 -23.27
N ARG A 95 -8.42 -27.31 -23.39
CA ARG A 95 -6.96 -27.42 -23.54
C ARG A 95 -6.31 -28.00 -22.28
N GLN A 96 -6.67 -27.47 -21.11
CA GLN A 96 -6.18 -27.98 -19.82
C GLN A 96 -6.60 -29.44 -19.60
N ALA A 97 -7.82 -29.81 -20.00
CA ALA A 97 -8.28 -31.18 -19.88
C ALA A 97 -7.44 -32.17 -20.71
N GLU A 98 -7.11 -31.78 -21.95
CA GLU A 98 -6.24 -32.56 -22.83
C GLU A 98 -4.82 -32.68 -22.25
N GLU A 99 -4.26 -31.57 -21.78
CA GLU A 99 -2.92 -31.52 -21.16
C GLU A 99 -2.82 -32.39 -19.90
N ARG A 100 -3.88 -32.44 -19.10
CA ARG A 100 -3.93 -33.15 -17.81
C ARG A 100 -4.47 -34.58 -17.94
N GLY A 101 -4.88 -35.00 -19.13
CA GLY A 101 -5.30 -36.37 -19.41
C GLY A 101 -6.62 -36.78 -18.76
N HIS A 102 -7.54 -35.84 -18.56
CA HIS A 102 -8.91 -36.09 -18.06
C HIS A 102 -9.97 -35.46 -18.97
N THR A 103 -11.26 -35.66 -18.70
CA THR A 103 -12.31 -35.15 -19.59
C THR A 103 -12.56 -33.65 -19.35
N LEU A 104 -13.04 -32.94 -20.37
CA LEU A 104 -13.48 -31.53 -20.24
C LEU A 104 -14.46 -31.34 -19.07
N LEU A 105 -15.33 -32.32 -18.80
CA LEU A 105 -16.26 -32.24 -17.70
C LEU A 105 -15.61 -32.39 -16.34
N ASP A 106 -14.50 -33.11 -16.27
CA ASP A 106 -13.73 -33.21 -15.04
C ASP A 106 -12.95 -31.93 -14.80
N GLU A 107 -12.37 -31.32 -15.83
CA GLU A 107 -11.71 -30.02 -15.71
C GLU A 107 -12.68 -28.91 -15.30
N ILE A 108 -13.88 -28.84 -15.90
CA ILE A 108 -14.92 -27.88 -15.48
C ILE A 108 -15.32 -28.10 -14.01
N ARG A 109 -15.34 -29.34 -13.51
CA ARG A 109 -15.62 -29.61 -12.09
C ARG A 109 -14.50 -29.08 -11.20
N VAL A 110 -13.25 -29.29 -11.58
CA VAL A 110 -12.08 -28.78 -10.86
C VAL A 110 -12.13 -27.25 -10.79
N LEU A 111 -12.33 -26.58 -11.94
CA LEU A 111 -12.43 -25.13 -12.01
C LEU A 111 -13.62 -24.57 -11.22
N LEU A 112 -14.76 -25.26 -11.21
CA LEU A 112 -15.93 -24.86 -10.42
C LEU A 112 -15.64 -24.93 -8.90
N ILE A 113 -14.99 -26.00 -8.43
CA ILE A 113 -14.64 -26.14 -7.01
C ILE A 113 -13.60 -25.11 -6.62
N HIS A 114 -12.59 -24.91 -7.46
CA HIS A 114 -11.58 -23.88 -7.26
C HIS A 114 -12.20 -22.49 -7.16
N GLY A 115 -13.06 -22.14 -8.13
CA GLY A 115 -13.76 -20.85 -8.13
C GLY A 115 -14.68 -20.67 -6.94
N LEU A 116 -15.35 -21.73 -6.48
CA LEU A 116 -16.19 -21.72 -5.28
C LEU A 116 -15.37 -21.46 -4.01
N LEU A 117 -14.21 -22.08 -3.86
CA LEU A 117 -13.33 -21.86 -2.71
C LEU A 117 -12.92 -20.39 -2.62
N HIS A 118 -12.63 -19.75 -3.75
CA HIS A 118 -12.42 -18.30 -3.81
C HIS A 118 -13.64 -17.48 -3.36
N LEU A 119 -14.86 -17.84 -3.78
CA LEU A 119 -16.08 -17.16 -3.31
C LEU A 119 -16.32 -17.35 -1.80
N LEU A 120 -15.83 -18.44 -1.22
CA LEU A 120 -15.86 -18.72 0.22
C LEU A 120 -14.68 -18.06 0.97
N GLY A 121 -13.85 -17.28 0.28
CA GLY A 121 -12.74 -16.54 0.88
C GLY A 121 -11.48 -17.35 1.13
N PHE A 122 -11.35 -18.55 0.54
CA PHE A 122 -10.03 -19.18 0.43
C PHE A 122 -9.25 -18.49 -0.68
N ASP A 123 -7.98 -18.26 -0.43
CA ASP A 123 -7.12 -17.63 -1.42
C ASP A 123 -5.71 -18.22 -1.28
N HIS A 124 -5.44 -19.17 -2.17
CA HIS A 124 -4.17 -19.87 -2.24
C HIS A 124 -3.00 -18.96 -2.62
N GLU A 125 -3.24 -17.73 -3.06
CA GLU A 125 -2.21 -16.79 -3.49
C GLU A 125 -1.64 -15.95 -2.32
N ILE A 126 -2.27 -16.00 -1.13
CA ILE A 126 -1.87 -15.17 0.03
C ILE A 126 -0.57 -15.68 0.70
N SER A 127 -0.40 -16.98 0.85
CA SER A 127 0.78 -17.57 1.50
C SER A 127 0.87 -19.08 1.25
N ASP A 128 2.05 -19.66 1.46
CA ASP A 128 2.26 -21.12 1.41
C ASP A 128 1.26 -21.87 2.32
N ASP A 129 0.96 -21.32 3.51
CA ASP A 129 -0.02 -21.89 4.43
C ASP A 129 -1.46 -21.80 3.87
N ALA A 130 -1.79 -20.72 3.16
CA ALA A 130 -3.08 -20.53 2.49
C ALA A 130 -3.24 -21.47 1.29
N GLU A 131 -2.16 -21.70 0.54
CA GLU A 131 -2.13 -22.67 -0.56
C GLU A 131 -2.38 -24.08 -0.05
N ILE A 132 -1.66 -24.51 1.01
CA ILE A 132 -1.84 -25.83 1.62
C ILE A 132 -3.27 -25.99 2.17
N GLU A 133 -3.80 -24.95 2.79
CA GLU A 133 -5.16 -24.91 3.31
C GLU A 133 -6.19 -25.08 2.19
N MET A 134 -6.10 -24.28 1.13
CA MET A 134 -7.02 -24.33 0.00
C MET A 134 -6.87 -25.62 -0.83
N GLU A 135 -5.65 -26.12 -1.04
CA GLU A 135 -5.39 -27.40 -1.72
C GLU A 135 -6.07 -28.56 -0.98
N ARG A 136 -5.95 -28.58 0.35
CA ARG A 136 -6.57 -29.60 1.18
C ARG A 136 -8.09 -29.58 1.05
N GLU A 137 -8.71 -28.41 1.09
CA GLU A 137 -10.16 -28.28 0.95
C GLU A 137 -10.64 -28.61 -0.47
N GLU A 138 -9.89 -28.20 -1.50
CA GLU A 138 -10.14 -28.57 -2.89
C GLU A 138 -10.13 -30.09 -3.07
N GLU A 139 -9.13 -30.77 -2.50
CA GLU A 139 -9.01 -32.23 -2.57
C GLU A 139 -10.16 -32.94 -1.83
N LEU A 140 -10.56 -32.45 -0.65
CA LEU A 140 -11.67 -33.00 0.12
C LEU A 140 -12.99 -32.89 -0.64
N LEU A 141 -13.29 -31.73 -1.21
CA LEU A 141 -14.50 -31.48 -1.99
C LEU A 141 -14.52 -32.31 -3.28
N LEU A 142 -13.41 -32.39 -3.99
CA LEU A 142 -13.34 -33.20 -5.20
C LEU A 142 -13.53 -34.70 -4.88
N LYS A 143 -12.88 -35.22 -3.83
CA LYS A 143 -13.05 -36.62 -3.38
C LYS A 143 -14.49 -36.94 -3.00
N SER A 144 -15.19 -36.03 -2.32
CA SER A 144 -16.60 -36.23 -1.92
C SER A 144 -17.53 -36.33 -3.13
N LEU A 145 -17.17 -35.67 -4.24
CA LEU A 145 -17.86 -35.73 -5.53
C LEU A 145 -17.45 -36.93 -6.40
N GLY A 146 -16.63 -37.85 -5.87
CA GLY A 146 -16.19 -39.06 -6.56
C GLY A 146 -15.06 -38.83 -7.57
N TRP A 147 -14.40 -37.67 -7.54
CA TRP A 147 -13.18 -37.41 -8.31
C TRP A 147 -12.03 -38.25 -7.76
N LYS A 148 -11.19 -38.79 -8.66
CA LYS A 148 -10.03 -39.62 -8.31
C LYS A 148 -8.69 -39.04 -8.81
N GLY A 149 -8.75 -37.91 -9.51
CA GLY A 149 -7.56 -37.19 -9.95
C GLY A 149 -7.12 -36.13 -8.94
N LYS A 150 -6.24 -35.23 -9.39
CA LYS A 150 -5.67 -34.15 -8.59
C LYS A 150 -6.53 -32.88 -8.69
N GLY A 151 -6.42 -31.99 -7.71
CA GLY A 151 -7.02 -30.65 -7.73
C GLY A 151 -6.28 -29.70 -8.68
N LEU A 152 -6.78 -28.47 -8.85
CA LEU A 152 -6.13 -27.44 -9.69
C LEU A 152 -4.75 -27.07 -9.12
N ILE A 153 -4.68 -26.84 -7.80
CA ILE A 153 -3.47 -26.43 -7.09
C ILE A 153 -2.40 -27.53 -7.18
N GLN A 154 -2.83 -28.77 -6.90
CA GLN A 154 -1.94 -29.93 -6.98
C GLN A 154 -1.45 -30.19 -8.42
N CYS A 155 -2.33 -30.05 -9.43
CA CYS A 155 -1.95 -30.18 -10.84
C CYS A 155 -0.90 -29.13 -11.25
N ALA A 156 -1.06 -27.88 -10.79
CA ALA A 156 -0.10 -26.82 -11.02
C ALA A 156 1.27 -27.15 -10.41
N ASN A 157 1.28 -27.72 -9.19
CA ASN A 157 2.50 -28.13 -8.49
C ASN A 157 3.23 -29.32 -9.17
N ASP A 158 2.51 -30.25 -9.78
CA ASP A 158 3.11 -31.41 -10.47
C ASP A 158 3.62 -31.12 -11.89
N ALA A 159 2.96 -30.21 -12.62
CA ALA A 159 3.49 -29.73 -13.91
C ALA A 159 4.89 -29.10 -13.73
N VAL A 160 5.16 -28.51 -12.56
CA VAL A 160 6.45 -27.90 -12.19
C VAL A 160 7.53 -28.94 -11.86
N THR A 161 7.18 -30.15 -11.42
CA THR A 161 8.15 -31.20 -11.05
C THR A 161 8.56 -32.10 -12.23
N ASN A 162 7.68 -32.31 -13.21
CA ASN A 162 7.95 -33.15 -14.38
C ASN A 162 8.74 -32.46 -15.52
N ASP A 163 8.78 -31.13 -15.55
CA ASP A 163 9.54 -30.34 -16.54
C ASP A 163 11.06 -30.29 -16.23
N SER A 164 11.48 -30.88 -15.12
CA SER A 164 12.87 -30.99 -14.67
C SER A 164 13.40 -32.43 -14.74
N LEU A 165 13.90 -32.84 -15.91
CA LEU A 165 14.77 -34.03 -16.00
C LEU A 165 16.15 -33.72 -15.38
N PRO A 166 16.78 -34.68 -14.68
CA PRO A 166 17.90 -34.40 -13.79
C PRO A 166 19.22 -34.33 -14.56
N VAL A 167 19.84 -33.15 -14.59
CA VAL A 167 21.29 -33.04 -14.78
C VAL A 167 21.89 -32.90 -13.41
N GLU A 168 22.61 -33.93 -12.97
CA GLU A 168 23.47 -33.86 -11.78
C GLU A 168 24.47 -32.72 -11.95
N SER A 169 24.33 -31.65 -11.19
CA SER A 169 25.45 -30.92 -10.60
C SER A 169 24.94 -29.90 -9.59
N SER A 170 25.78 -29.68 -8.57
CA SER A 170 25.60 -28.79 -7.45
C SER A 170 25.15 -27.39 -7.85
N ASP A 171 23.89 -27.03 -7.61
CA ASP A 171 23.46 -25.62 -7.50
C ASP A 171 22.05 -25.49 -6.88
N GLY A 172 21.98 -25.69 -5.55
CA GLY A 172 20.75 -25.49 -4.78
C GLY A 172 20.29 -24.02 -4.66
N GLN A 173 21.12 -23.07 -5.10
CA GLN A 173 20.81 -21.64 -5.09
C GLN A 173 20.20 -21.16 -6.41
N GLN A 174 20.70 -21.61 -7.57
CA GLN A 174 20.12 -21.23 -8.87
C GLN A 174 18.73 -21.84 -9.09
N ALA A 175 18.45 -23.03 -8.54
CA ALA A 175 17.12 -23.64 -8.62
C ALA A 175 16.08 -22.89 -7.77
N LYS A 176 16.48 -22.30 -6.64
CA LYS A 176 15.62 -21.43 -5.81
C LYS A 176 15.38 -20.08 -6.46
N GLU A 177 16.41 -19.48 -7.08
CA GLU A 177 16.27 -18.20 -7.80
C GLU A 177 15.40 -18.35 -9.07
N ARG A 178 15.57 -19.43 -9.84
CA ARG A 178 14.71 -19.73 -11.01
C ARG A 178 13.28 -20.13 -10.63
N LYS A 179 13.07 -20.80 -9.49
CA LYS A 179 11.73 -21.01 -8.92
C LYS A 179 11.11 -19.66 -8.54
N LYS A 180 11.83 -18.81 -7.83
CA LYS A 180 11.40 -17.46 -7.42
C LYS A 180 11.05 -16.57 -8.63
N GLU A 181 11.81 -16.66 -9.73
CA GLU A 181 11.52 -15.97 -10.99
C GLU A 181 10.31 -16.55 -11.76
N ARG A 182 9.95 -17.82 -11.58
CA ARG A 182 8.83 -18.48 -12.28
C ARG A 182 7.51 -18.43 -11.50
N TYR A 183 7.56 -18.35 -10.15
CA TYR A 183 6.38 -18.10 -9.28
C TYR A 183 5.85 -16.65 -9.39
N LEU A 184 6.68 -15.71 -9.83
CA LEU A 184 6.31 -14.30 -10.13
C LEU A 184 5.39 -14.11 -11.35
N ARG A 185 4.85 -15.20 -11.93
CA ARG A 185 4.01 -15.15 -13.14
C ARG A 185 2.51 -15.03 -12.90
N PHE A 186 2.02 -15.24 -11.67
CA PHE A 186 0.57 -15.26 -11.41
C PHE A 186 0.02 -14.14 -10.53
N TYR A 187 0.88 -13.34 -9.88
CA TYR A 187 0.55 -11.97 -9.48
C TYR A 187 1.82 -11.15 -9.49
N LYS A 188 1.95 -10.30 -10.50
CA LYS A 188 2.88 -9.18 -10.41
C LYS A 188 2.07 -8.07 -9.76
N PRO A 189 2.37 -7.62 -8.52
CA PRO A 189 1.62 -6.53 -7.95
C PRO A 189 1.64 -5.37 -8.95
N LYS A 190 0.48 -4.76 -9.17
CA LYS A 190 0.28 -3.73 -10.20
C LYS A 190 1.35 -2.64 -10.08
N PHE A 191 1.76 -2.36 -8.85
CA PHE A 191 2.84 -1.45 -8.50
C PHE A 191 3.95 -2.18 -7.74
N LYS A 192 5.20 -1.78 -7.97
CA LYS A 192 6.34 -2.21 -7.15
C LYS A 192 6.55 -1.33 -5.94
N TYR A 193 6.09 -0.08 -6.00
CA TYR A 193 6.29 0.92 -4.96
C TYR A 193 4.97 1.60 -4.59
N ILE A 194 4.77 1.78 -3.29
CA ILE A 194 3.73 2.67 -2.75
C ILE A 194 4.45 3.81 -2.04
N PHE A 195 4.32 5.03 -2.55
CA PHE A 195 4.76 6.22 -1.83
C PHE A 195 3.59 6.77 -1.02
N CYS A 196 3.75 6.81 0.30
CA CYS A 196 2.67 7.16 1.22
C CYS A 196 3.06 8.36 2.07
N ASP A 197 2.20 9.38 2.07
CA ASP A 197 2.28 10.47 3.04
C ASP A 197 1.88 10.02 4.46
N MET A 198 2.23 10.83 5.46
CA MET A 198 1.93 10.59 6.86
C MET A 198 0.77 11.43 7.41
N ASP A 199 0.99 12.71 7.72
CA ASP A 199 0.01 13.54 8.43
C ASP A 199 -1.18 13.88 7.54
N GLY A 200 -2.39 13.46 7.90
CA GLY A 200 -3.56 13.66 7.04
C GLY A 200 -3.77 12.54 6.02
N THR A 201 -2.84 11.58 5.95
CA THR A 201 -2.91 10.40 5.07
C THR A 201 -2.83 9.10 5.86
N LEU A 202 -1.62 8.64 6.23
CA LEU A 202 -1.44 7.43 7.02
C LEU A 202 -1.83 7.61 8.50
N LEU A 203 -1.59 8.82 9.02
CA LEU A 203 -1.96 9.25 10.36
C LEU A 203 -3.36 9.88 10.32
N ASN A 204 -4.21 9.42 11.22
CA ASN A 204 -5.55 9.97 11.42
C ASN A 204 -5.50 11.36 12.10
N SER A 205 -6.66 11.98 12.34
CA SER A 205 -6.76 13.30 12.99
C SER A 205 -6.17 13.38 14.40
N LYS A 206 -5.88 12.23 15.03
CA LYS A 206 -5.23 12.12 16.35
C LYS A 206 -3.72 11.88 16.24
N SER A 207 -3.14 12.00 15.04
CA SER A 207 -1.73 11.69 14.77
C SER A 207 -1.34 10.23 15.09
N LEU A 208 -2.27 9.30 14.90
CA LEU A 208 -2.06 7.86 15.14
C LEU A 208 -2.30 7.05 13.87
N ILE A 209 -1.56 5.94 13.73
CA ILE A 209 -1.78 4.93 12.68
C ILE A 209 -2.82 3.95 13.21
N SER A 210 -3.90 3.71 12.45
CA SER A 210 -4.90 2.71 12.81
C SER A 210 -4.36 1.28 12.63
N PRO A 211 -4.91 0.29 13.38
CA PRO A 211 -4.57 -1.10 13.17
C PRO A 211 -4.83 -1.57 11.73
N THR A 212 -5.91 -1.08 11.10
CA THR A 212 -6.27 -1.40 9.71
C THR A 212 -5.23 -0.91 8.72
N ASN A 213 -4.81 0.37 8.81
CA ASN A 213 -3.74 0.91 7.98
C ASN A 213 -2.43 0.14 8.20
N ALA A 214 -2.11 -0.18 9.45
CA ALA A 214 -0.90 -0.93 9.77
C ALA A 214 -0.90 -2.32 9.11
N GLU A 215 -2.03 -3.03 9.14
CA GLU A 215 -2.16 -4.35 8.52
C GLU A 215 -2.08 -4.29 6.99
N ALA A 216 -2.72 -3.31 6.36
CA ALA A 216 -2.64 -3.12 4.92
C ALA A 216 -1.20 -2.87 4.45
N LEU A 217 -0.40 -2.12 5.23
CA LEU A 217 1.02 -1.92 4.95
C LEU A 217 1.82 -3.22 5.07
N ARG A 218 1.55 -4.07 6.08
CA ARG A 218 2.20 -5.38 6.21
C ARG A 218 1.88 -6.28 5.03
N GLU A 219 0.61 -6.29 4.62
CA GLU A 219 0.16 -7.11 3.50
C GLU A 219 0.73 -6.64 2.16
N ALA A 220 0.84 -5.33 1.95
CA ALA A 220 1.54 -4.80 0.78
C ALA A 220 3.01 -5.27 0.75
N MET A 221 3.70 -5.23 1.91
CA MET A 221 5.07 -5.71 2.04
C MET A 221 5.20 -7.22 1.84
N SER A 222 4.27 -8.02 2.37
CA SER A 222 4.28 -9.50 2.23
C SER A 222 4.16 -9.92 0.76
N ARG A 223 3.39 -9.14 -0.02
CA ARG A 223 3.20 -9.31 -1.48
C ARG A 223 4.36 -8.72 -2.32
N GLY A 224 5.42 -8.25 -1.68
CA GLY A 224 6.61 -7.74 -2.35
C GLY A 224 6.51 -6.31 -2.87
N VAL A 225 5.47 -5.56 -2.47
CA VAL A 225 5.37 -4.12 -2.74
C VAL A 225 6.22 -3.37 -1.71
N GLN A 226 7.11 -2.52 -2.18
CA GLN A 226 7.94 -1.71 -1.30
C GLN A 226 7.20 -0.41 -0.94
N VAL A 227 6.73 -0.32 0.29
CA VAL A 227 6.18 0.92 0.85
C VAL A 227 7.31 1.88 1.19
N VAL A 228 7.21 3.13 0.75
CA VAL A 228 8.18 4.20 0.98
C VAL A 228 7.46 5.42 1.56
N ILE A 229 7.94 5.91 2.71
CA ILE A 229 7.36 7.11 3.33
C ILE A 229 7.84 8.36 2.60
N ALA A 230 6.90 9.26 2.29
CA ALA A 230 7.17 10.58 1.73
C ALA A 230 6.47 11.66 2.55
N THR A 231 7.20 12.37 3.42
CA THR A 231 6.59 13.21 4.47
C THR A 231 7.28 14.55 4.66
N GLY A 232 6.54 15.51 5.23
CA GLY A 232 7.08 16.76 5.76
C GLY A 232 7.83 16.61 7.09
N LYS A 233 7.68 15.47 7.77
CA LYS A 233 8.32 15.17 9.06
C LYS A 233 9.83 14.90 8.93
N ALA A 234 10.54 15.04 10.05
CA ALA A 234 11.88 14.47 10.17
C ALA A 234 11.80 12.93 10.22
N ARG A 235 12.86 12.25 9.76
CA ARG A 235 12.93 10.78 9.75
C ARG A 235 12.73 10.14 11.13
N PRO A 236 13.31 10.67 12.24
CA PRO A 236 13.09 10.10 13.57
C PRO A 236 11.62 10.18 14.01
N ALA A 237 10.89 11.21 13.58
CA ALA A 237 9.48 11.38 13.89
C ALA A 237 8.63 10.32 13.18
N ALA A 238 8.89 10.12 11.88
CA ALA A 238 8.26 9.06 11.11
C ALA A 238 8.53 7.67 11.71
N ILE A 239 9.80 7.39 12.06
CA ILE A 239 10.20 6.15 12.74
C ILE A 239 9.46 5.98 14.07
N THR A 240 9.33 7.05 14.87
CA THR A 240 8.64 7.01 16.16
C THR A 240 7.16 6.66 15.99
N ALA A 241 6.47 7.29 15.04
CA ALA A 241 5.07 7.01 14.76
C ALA A 241 4.84 5.55 14.30
N LEU A 242 5.63 5.08 13.34
CA LEU A 242 5.54 3.70 12.82
C LEU A 242 5.98 2.64 13.84
N ARG A 243 6.83 2.99 14.81
CA ARG A 243 7.20 2.10 15.92
C ARG A 243 6.03 1.77 16.83
N MET A 244 5.05 2.68 16.98
CA MET A 244 3.88 2.44 17.84
C MET A 244 2.98 1.31 17.33
N VAL A 245 3.14 0.91 16.06
CA VAL A 245 2.39 -0.18 15.41
C VAL A 245 3.32 -1.27 14.86
N ASP A 246 4.54 -1.38 15.40
CA ASP A 246 5.53 -2.40 15.02
C ASP A 246 5.90 -2.41 13.52
N LEU A 247 5.83 -1.25 12.86
CA LEU A 247 6.22 -1.05 11.46
C LEU A 247 7.55 -0.30 11.31
N ALA A 248 8.25 -0.07 12.42
CA ALA A 248 9.61 0.46 12.41
C ALA A 248 10.63 -0.65 12.70
N GLY A 249 11.76 -0.62 12.01
CA GLY A 249 12.84 -1.59 12.19
C GLY A 249 13.29 -2.21 10.88
N LYS A 250 14.18 -3.20 10.98
CA LYS A 250 14.80 -3.85 9.81
C LYS A 250 13.77 -4.46 8.85
N ASP A 251 12.72 -5.04 9.42
CA ASP A 251 11.67 -5.76 8.67
C ASP A 251 10.37 -4.94 8.58
N GLY A 252 10.40 -3.67 8.99
CA GLY A 252 9.27 -2.75 8.92
C GLY A 252 9.29 -1.85 7.68
N VAL A 253 8.29 -0.97 7.58
CA VAL A 253 8.17 0.04 6.51
C VAL A 253 9.31 1.06 6.61
N ILE A 254 9.74 1.41 7.83
CA ILE A 254 10.75 2.46 8.03
C ILE A 254 11.85 2.08 9.03
N SER A 255 13.08 2.49 8.75
CA SER A 255 14.21 2.43 9.68
C SER A 255 15.29 3.44 9.27
N GLU A 256 16.40 3.47 10.01
CA GLU A 256 17.60 4.24 9.63
C GLU A 256 18.25 3.77 8.32
N TYR A 257 17.83 2.61 7.80
CA TYR A 257 18.36 2.04 6.55
C TYR A 257 17.30 1.93 5.45
N SER A 258 16.03 2.26 5.75
CA SER A 258 14.98 2.26 4.74
C SER A 258 15.09 3.50 3.85
N PRO A 259 14.71 3.40 2.58
CA PRO A 259 14.55 4.59 1.77
C PRO A 259 13.38 5.45 2.24
N GLY A 260 13.38 6.72 1.86
CA GLY A 260 12.29 7.65 2.17
C GLY A 260 12.59 9.08 1.75
N VAL A 261 11.52 9.87 1.68
CA VAL A 261 11.54 11.30 1.38
C VAL A 261 11.09 12.04 2.64
N PHE A 262 11.94 12.90 3.19
CA PHE A 262 11.70 13.56 4.48
C PHE A 262 11.86 15.07 4.34
N LEU A 263 11.29 15.81 5.29
CA LEU A 263 11.29 17.28 5.28
C LEU A 263 10.86 17.83 3.92
N GLN A 264 9.77 17.30 3.35
CA GLN A 264 9.23 17.71 2.05
C GLN A 264 10.20 17.52 0.86
N GLY A 265 11.10 16.53 0.94
CA GLY A 265 12.07 16.23 -0.12
C GLY A 265 13.41 16.93 0.03
N LEU A 266 13.62 17.67 1.12
CA LEU A 266 14.92 18.27 1.44
C LEU A 266 15.96 17.21 1.83
N LEU A 267 15.50 16.09 2.39
CA LEU A 267 16.31 14.91 2.69
C LEU A 267 15.72 13.70 1.97
N VAL A 268 16.56 13.04 1.19
CA VAL A 268 16.17 11.83 0.45
C VAL A 268 17.18 10.74 0.74
N TYR A 269 16.71 9.63 1.30
CA TYR A 269 17.52 8.46 1.61
C TYR A 269 17.12 7.30 0.71
N GLY A 270 18.10 6.67 0.07
CA GLY A 270 17.97 5.52 -0.80
C GLY A 270 18.12 4.19 -0.07
N ARG A 271 18.48 3.15 -0.83
CA ARG A 271 18.69 1.80 -0.28
C ARG A 271 19.80 1.83 0.78
N GLN A 272 19.61 1.05 1.85
CA GLN A 272 20.56 0.96 2.96
C GLN A 272 20.82 2.31 3.66
N GLY A 273 19.87 3.25 3.59
CA GLY A 273 19.98 4.57 4.23
C GLY A 273 20.99 5.50 3.55
N ARG A 274 21.40 5.23 2.31
CA ARG A 274 22.31 6.10 1.58
C ARG A 274 21.65 7.46 1.34
N GLU A 275 22.27 8.54 1.81
CA GLU A 275 21.82 9.88 1.47
C GLU A 275 22.01 10.14 -0.04
N ILE A 276 20.90 10.43 -0.73
CA ILE A 276 20.85 10.78 -2.16
C ILE A 276 20.84 12.29 -2.32
N CYS A 277 20.06 12.98 -1.49
CA CYS A 277 19.91 14.42 -1.55
C CYS A 277 19.82 15.00 -0.14
N ARG A 278 20.52 16.12 0.04
CA ARG A 278 20.41 17.03 1.17
C ARG A 278 20.38 18.46 0.65
N ARG A 279 19.34 19.22 1.00
CA ARG A 279 19.21 20.64 0.68
C ARG A 279 19.21 21.45 1.96
N ASN A 280 20.21 22.32 2.08
CA ASN A 280 20.37 23.21 3.22
C ASN A 280 19.90 24.61 2.85
N LEU A 281 19.33 25.32 3.82
CA LEU A 281 19.08 26.74 3.74
C LEU A 281 20.38 27.52 3.74
N ASP A 282 20.34 28.66 3.06
CA ASP A 282 21.39 29.66 3.16
C ASP A 282 21.57 30.09 4.63
N PRO A 283 22.78 29.94 5.22
CA PRO A 283 23.05 30.34 6.60
C PRO A 283 22.71 31.80 6.91
N ASP A 284 22.74 32.68 5.92
CA ASP A 284 22.35 34.08 6.09
C ASP A 284 20.84 34.23 6.27
N VAL A 285 20.03 33.47 5.50
CA VAL A 285 18.58 33.41 5.73
C VAL A 285 18.27 32.85 7.11
N CYS A 286 19.01 31.82 7.55
CA CYS A 286 18.85 31.27 8.89
C CYS A 286 19.18 32.29 9.98
N ARG A 287 20.29 33.02 9.82
CA ARG A 287 20.67 34.09 10.76
C ARG A 287 19.60 35.18 10.83
N GLU A 288 19.12 35.66 9.69
CA GLU A 288 18.05 36.66 9.62
C GLU A 288 16.79 36.19 10.33
N ALA A 289 16.40 34.92 10.13
CA ALA A 289 15.21 34.34 10.75
C ALA A 289 15.32 34.21 12.26
N PHE A 290 16.46 33.75 12.75
CA PHE A 290 16.71 33.66 14.18
C PHE A 290 16.87 35.03 14.85
N MET A 291 17.46 36.02 14.18
CA MET A 291 17.46 37.41 14.66
C MET A 291 16.04 37.94 14.81
N TYR A 292 15.21 37.76 13.77
CA TYR A 292 13.80 38.16 13.82
C TYR A 292 13.05 37.45 14.96
N SER A 293 13.25 36.14 15.12
CA SER A 293 12.67 35.33 16.19
C SER A 293 13.00 35.88 17.58
N LEU A 294 14.26 36.21 17.85
CA LEU A 294 14.70 36.80 19.13
C LEU A 294 14.13 38.20 19.36
N GLU A 295 14.20 39.07 18.35
CA GLU A 295 13.74 40.46 18.46
C GLU A 295 12.24 40.55 18.70
N ARG A 296 11.46 39.72 18.00
CA ARG A 296 10.00 39.72 18.04
C ARG A 296 9.42 38.71 19.02
N LYS A 297 10.26 37.86 19.63
CA LYS A 297 9.87 36.73 20.49
C LYS A 297 8.88 35.77 19.81
N VAL A 298 9.04 35.56 18.50
CA VAL A 298 8.24 34.61 17.74
C VAL A 298 8.96 33.26 17.77
N PRO A 299 8.32 32.17 18.25
CA PRO A 299 8.95 30.85 18.33
C PRO A 299 9.38 30.35 16.95
N LEU A 300 10.61 29.84 16.88
CA LEU A 300 11.23 29.33 15.65
C LEU A 300 12.03 28.06 15.95
N VAL A 301 11.85 27.04 15.12
CA VAL A 301 12.62 25.79 15.18
C VAL A 301 13.36 25.57 13.87
N ALA A 302 14.64 25.22 13.95
CA ALA A 302 15.43 24.69 12.85
C ALA A 302 15.41 23.18 12.83
N PHE A 303 15.17 22.59 11.67
CA PHE A 303 15.35 21.17 11.40
C PHE A 303 16.73 20.93 10.81
N CYS A 304 17.50 20.08 11.48
CA CYS A 304 18.90 19.77 11.21
C CYS A 304 19.08 18.23 11.18
N GLN A 305 18.73 17.62 10.05
CA GLN A 305 18.62 16.18 9.86
C GLN A 305 17.68 15.54 10.89
N ASP A 306 18.25 14.79 11.82
CA ASP A 306 17.54 14.05 12.86
C ASP A 306 17.35 14.88 14.15
N ARG A 307 17.79 16.14 14.15
CA ARG A 307 17.75 17.05 15.30
C ARG A 307 16.91 18.27 15.00
N THR A 308 16.35 18.86 16.05
CA THR A 308 15.66 20.15 16.01
C THR A 308 16.33 21.11 16.98
N LEU A 309 16.55 22.35 16.57
CA LEU A 309 17.25 23.37 17.36
C LEU A 309 16.40 24.63 17.47
N THR A 310 16.41 25.28 18.63
CA THR A 310 15.75 26.59 18.88
C THR A 310 16.68 27.49 19.70
N LEU A 311 16.34 28.76 19.85
CA LEU A 311 17.07 29.69 20.74
C LEU A 311 16.41 29.91 22.09
N PHE A 312 15.14 29.52 22.22
CA PHE A 312 14.43 29.58 23.49
C PHE A 312 13.33 28.53 23.55
N ASP A 313 12.99 28.15 24.78
CA ASP A 313 11.88 27.24 25.04
C ASP A 313 10.54 27.96 24.85
N HIS A 314 9.56 27.25 24.29
CA HIS A 314 8.22 27.77 24.08
C HIS A 314 7.20 26.62 24.01
N PRO A 315 5.99 26.75 24.59
CA PRO A 315 4.97 25.69 24.55
C PRO A 315 4.61 25.20 23.14
N LEU A 316 4.52 26.12 22.17
CA LEU A 316 4.26 25.77 20.76
C LEU A 316 5.43 25.02 20.08
N ILE A 317 6.65 25.16 20.59
CA ILE A 317 7.79 24.36 20.10
C ILE A 317 7.71 22.95 20.69
N ASN A 318 7.35 22.85 21.97
CA ASN A 318 7.22 21.56 22.66
C ASN A 318 6.08 20.70 22.08
N SER A 319 5.00 21.32 21.57
CA SER A 319 3.90 20.59 20.95
C SER A 319 4.31 19.81 19.69
N LEU A 320 5.37 20.22 18.96
CA LEU A 320 5.93 19.43 17.87
C LEU A 320 6.36 18.03 18.32
N HIS A 321 7.03 17.97 19.47
CA HIS A 321 7.50 16.71 20.02
C HIS A 321 6.35 15.86 20.56
N GLU A 322 5.42 16.50 21.28
CA GLU A 322 4.33 15.82 21.98
C GLU A 322 3.23 15.31 21.05
N ILE A 323 2.91 16.08 19.99
CA ILE A 323 1.79 15.78 19.08
C ILE A 323 2.31 15.16 17.78
N TYR A 324 3.35 15.73 17.18
CA TYR A 324 3.81 15.35 15.84
C TYR A 324 5.01 14.39 15.86
N HIS A 325 5.43 13.97 17.05
CA HIS A 325 6.56 13.07 17.31
C HIS A 325 7.93 13.59 16.85
N GLU A 326 8.04 14.90 16.58
CA GLU A 326 9.31 15.48 16.15
C GLU A 326 10.37 15.36 17.25
N PRO A 327 11.67 15.37 16.91
CA PRO A 327 12.73 15.45 17.90
C PRO A 327 12.48 16.64 18.84
N LYS A 328 12.74 16.44 20.14
CA LYS A 328 12.62 17.52 21.11
C LYS A 328 13.66 18.59 20.78
N ALA A 329 13.20 19.84 20.62
CA ALA A 329 14.07 20.93 20.26
C ALA A 329 15.12 21.21 21.34
N GLU A 330 16.39 21.24 20.93
CA GLU A 330 17.51 21.62 21.77
C GLU A 330 17.64 23.14 21.79
N VAL A 331 17.71 23.72 22.99
CA VAL A 331 17.88 25.17 23.16
C VAL A 331 19.36 25.53 23.04
N MET A 332 19.70 26.23 21.95
CA MET A 332 21.03 26.75 21.67
C MET A 332 21.21 28.14 22.27
N PRO A 333 22.40 28.48 22.80
CA PRO A 333 22.61 29.73 23.53
C PRO A 333 22.82 30.95 22.63
N SER A 334 23.19 30.77 21.36
CA SER A 334 23.30 31.86 20.39
C SER A 334 23.11 31.35 18.96
N ILE A 335 22.86 32.29 18.04
CA ILE A 335 22.72 32.02 16.60
C ILE A 335 24.02 31.42 16.04
N GLU A 336 25.17 31.95 16.46
CA GLU A 336 26.48 31.48 16.00
C GLU A 336 26.72 30.03 16.39
N GLN A 337 26.37 29.65 17.62
CA GLN A 337 26.52 28.27 18.06
C GLN A 337 25.55 27.33 17.35
N LEU A 338 24.31 27.76 17.11
CA LEU A 338 23.33 26.99 16.35
C LEU A 338 23.86 26.70 14.94
N LEU A 339 24.24 27.75 14.20
CA LEU A 339 24.72 27.64 12.82
C LEU A 339 26.08 26.93 12.70
N ALA A 340 26.91 26.96 13.74
CA ALA A 340 28.17 26.21 13.77
C ALA A 340 27.96 24.72 14.11
N SER A 341 26.85 24.38 14.76
CA SER A 341 26.60 23.01 15.24
C SER A 341 26.00 22.08 14.20
N ALA A 342 25.23 22.60 13.24
CA ALA A 342 24.59 21.81 12.20
C ALA A 342 24.14 22.65 11.00
N ASP A 343 24.07 22.01 9.84
CA ASP A 343 23.41 22.56 8.67
C ASP A 343 21.88 22.51 8.84
N VAL A 344 21.20 23.61 8.53
CA VAL A 344 19.74 23.74 8.64
C VAL A 344 19.09 23.39 7.31
N GLN A 345 18.14 22.45 7.29
CA GLN A 345 17.36 22.14 6.08
C GLN A 345 16.07 22.97 6.01
N LYS A 346 15.41 23.20 7.14
CA LYS A 346 14.12 23.90 7.21
C LYS A 346 14.04 24.74 8.48
N LEU A 347 13.32 25.86 8.41
CA LEU A 347 12.91 26.63 9.57
C LEU A 347 11.39 26.64 9.68
N LEU A 348 10.88 26.62 10.91
CA LEU A 348 9.45 26.62 11.19
C LEU A 348 9.10 27.65 12.26
N PHE A 349 8.36 28.68 11.86
CA PHE A 349 7.77 29.66 12.76
C PHE A 349 6.41 29.19 13.25
N PHE A 350 6.07 29.53 14.48
CA PHE A 350 4.76 29.27 15.10
C PHE A 350 4.13 30.58 15.54
N ASP A 351 2.87 30.78 15.18
CA ASP A 351 2.09 31.90 15.68
C ASP A 351 0.58 31.65 15.50
N THR A 352 -0.25 32.58 15.92
CA THR A 352 -1.67 32.59 15.60
C THR A 352 -1.89 32.58 14.09
N VAL A 353 -2.96 31.90 13.63
CA VAL A 353 -3.35 31.84 12.21
C VAL A 353 -3.43 33.23 11.57
N GLU A 354 -3.98 34.19 12.33
CA GLU A 354 -4.08 35.58 11.89
C GLU A 354 -2.70 36.21 11.69
N ASN A 355 -1.76 36.05 12.63
CA ASN A 355 -0.44 36.66 12.52
C ASN A 355 0.42 35.99 11.45
N ILE A 356 0.28 34.68 11.26
CA ILE A 356 0.92 33.96 10.14
C ILE A 356 0.46 34.56 8.80
N ALA A 357 -0.85 34.68 8.61
CA ALA A 357 -1.44 35.14 7.35
C ALA A 357 -1.17 36.62 7.06
N THR A 358 -1.24 37.49 8.09
CA THR A 358 -1.19 38.95 7.90
C THR A 358 0.20 39.55 8.09
N THR A 359 1.09 38.90 8.85
CA THR A 359 2.41 39.45 9.20
C THR A 359 3.55 38.56 8.71
N LEU A 360 3.65 37.34 9.22
CA LEU A 360 4.85 36.52 9.02
C LEU A 360 5.00 36.08 7.57
N ARG A 361 3.94 35.57 6.94
CA ARG A 361 4.00 35.10 5.55
C ARG A 361 4.31 36.24 4.57
N PRO A 362 3.61 37.39 4.58
CA PRO A 362 3.97 38.52 3.71
C PRO A 362 5.38 39.05 3.96
N TYR A 363 5.79 39.19 5.23
CA TYR A 363 7.13 39.66 5.56
C TYR A 363 8.22 38.73 5.02
N TRP A 364 8.10 37.42 5.28
CA TRP A 364 9.11 36.45 4.86
C TRP A 364 9.12 36.22 3.36
N PHE A 365 7.96 36.32 2.69
CA PHE A 365 7.90 36.26 1.24
C PHE A 365 8.77 37.36 0.60
N GLU A 366 8.72 38.58 1.13
CA GLU A 366 9.57 39.69 0.66
C GLU A 366 11.03 39.58 1.16
N ALA A 367 11.23 39.21 2.43
CA ALA A 367 12.54 39.19 3.07
C ALA A 367 13.49 38.11 2.49
N THR A 368 12.95 36.96 2.08
CA THR A 368 13.78 35.92 1.45
C THR A 368 14.33 36.39 0.11
N LYS A 369 13.65 37.31 -0.60
CA LYS A 369 14.03 37.80 -1.94
C LYS A 369 14.28 36.65 -2.94
N GLY A 370 13.51 35.57 -2.80
CA GLY A 370 13.68 34.35 -3.60
C GLY A 370 14.87 33.46 -3.22
N ARG A 371 15.67 33.81 -2.20
CA ARG A 371 16.75 32.92 -1.67
C ARG A 371 16.19 31.65 -1.02
N ALA A 372 14.95 31.70 -0.55
CA ALA A 372 14.24 30.60 0.09
C ALA A 372 12.75 30.65 -0.28
N GLY A 373 12.13 29.47 -0.31
CA GLY A 373 10.68 29.31 -0.41
C GLY A 373 10.00 29.56 0.94
N VAL A 374 8.79 30.10 0.88
CA VAL A 374 7.93 30.34 2.04
C VAL A 374 6.65 29.54 1.84
N ILE A 375 6.45 28.51 2.65
CA ILE A 375 5.36 27.54 2.53
C ILE A 375 4.57 27.52 3.84
N GLN A 376 3.26 27.28 3.74
CA GLN A 376 2.39 27.16 4.89
C GLN A 376 1.54 25.90 4.72
N ALA A 377 2.00 24.80 5.31
CA ALA A 377 1.26 23.54 5.31
C ALA A 377 0.13 23.54 6.36
N MET A 378 0.39 24.14 7.53
CA MET A 378 -0.60 24.27 8.61
C MET A 378 -0.95 25.76 8.83
N PRO A 379 -2.20 26.10 9.18
CA PRO A 379 -2.63 27.49 9.31
C PRO A 379 -1.82 28.33 10.32
N ASP A 380 -1.30 27.70 11.37
CA ASP A 380 -0.56 28.30 12.48
C ASP A 380 0.97 28.13 12.37
N MET A 381 1.46 27.57 11.25
CA MET A 381 2.88 27.28 11.05
C MET A 381 3.40 27.79 9.70
N LEU A 382 4.51 28.53 9.72
CA LEU A 382 5.15 29.04 8.51
C LEU A 382 6.52 28.39 8.32
N GLU A 383 6.71 27.75 7.17
CA GLU A 383 7.95 27.11 6.77
C GLU A 383 8.79 28.04 5.89
N ILE A 384 10.09 28.12 6.21
CA ILE A 384 11.10 28.64 5.29
C ILE A 384 11.96 27.46 4.89
N ILE A 385 12.05 27.22 3.57
CA ILE A 385 12.78 26.08 3.01
C ILE A 385 13.62 26.50 1.79
N PRO A 386 14.63 25.72 1.38
CA PRO A 386 15.33 25.92 0.12
C PRO A 386 14.37 25.92 -1.07
N ALA A 387 14.60 26.81 -2.03
CA ALA A 387 13.74 26.90 -3.21
C ALA A 387 13.77 25.62 -4.07
N GLY A 388 12.67 25.35 -4.78
CA GLY A 388 12.59 24.29 -5.80
C GLY A 388 12.58 22.86 -5.26
N THR A 389 12.15 22.64 -4.02
CA THR A 389 12.05 21.30 -3.40
C THR A 389 10.60 20.90 -3.18
N SER A 390 10.29 19.62 -3.42
CA SER A 390 8.97 19.02 -3.25
C SER A 390 9.09 17.53 -2.95
N LYS A 391 8.01 16.91 -2.45
CA LYS A 391 7.93 15.45 -2.31
C LYS A 391 8.09 14.75 -3.66
N GLY A 392 7.41 15.23 -4.71
CA GLY A 392 7.51 14.67 -6.05
C GLY A 392 8.94 14.66 -6.61
N ASN A 393 9.70 15.74 -6.41
CA ASN A 393 11.12 15.78 -6.77
C ASN A 393 11.95 14.74 -5.99
N GLY A 394 11.68 14.58 -4.69
CA GLY A 394 12.34 13.57 -3.87
C GLY A 394 12.00 12.14 -4.29
N VAL A 395 10.74 11.86 -4.62
CA VAL A 395 10.29 10.58 -5.17
C VAL A 395 10.98 10.28 -6.50
N ARG A 396 11.06 11.25 -7.40
CA ARG A 396 11.78 11.10 -8.68
C ARG A 396 13.24 10.70 -8.47
N MET A 397 13.96 11.38 -7.56
CA MET A 397 15.34 11.02 -7.22
C MET A 397 15.46 9.60 -6.67
N LEU A 398 14.48 9.12 -5.91
CA LEU A 398 14.46 7.73 -5.43
C LEU A 398 14.21 6.72 -6.54
N LEU A 399 13.28 7.00 -7.45
CA LEU A 399 13.01 6.13 -8.59
C LEU A 399 14.24 5.99 -9.48
N ASP A 400 14.93 7.10 -9.77
CA ASP A 400 16.21 7.09 -10.51
C ASP A 400 17.25 6.24 -9.77
N HIS A 401 17.35 6.36 -8.45
CA HIS A 401 18.26 5.55 -7.63
C HIS A 401 17.89 4.06 -7.61
N PHE A 402 16.60 3.72 -7.67
CA PHE A 402 16.12 2.35 -7.71
C PHE A 402 16.22 1.72 -9.11
N GLY A 403 16.38 2.52 -10.16
CA GLY A 403 16.22 2.08 -11.54
C GLY A 403 14.76 1.73 -11.87
N ALA A 404 13.81 2.44 -11.22
CA ALA A 404 12.38 2.24 -11.35
C ALA A 404 11.74 3.39 -12.13
N THR A 405 10.52 3.17 -12.63
CA THR A 405 9.77 4.20 -13.37
C THR A 405 8.46 4.55 -12.66
N ALA A 406 7.89 5.71 -12.99
CA ALA A 406 6.60 6.17 -12.50
C ALA A 406 5.46 5.14 -12.72
N ASP A 407 5.55 4.36 -13.81
CA ASP A 407 4.61 3.27 -14.18
C ASP A 407 4.52 2.15 -13.14
N GLU A 408 5.52 2.05 -12.25
CA GLU A 408 5.58 1.03 -11.20
C GLU A 408 5.14 1.59 -9.83
N VAL A 409 4.58 2.80 -9.80
CA VAL A 409 4.33 3.57 -8.58
C VAL A 409 2.85 3.86 -8.39
N MET A 410 2.38 3.54 -7.19
CA MET A 410 1.20 4.13 -6.60
C MET A 410 1.61 5.18 -5.56
N ALA A 411 0.88 6.30 -5.50
CA ALA A 411 1.10 7.33 -4.48
C ALA A 411 -0.21 7.62 -3.73
N ILE A 412 -0.11 7.87 -2.43
CA ILE A 412 -1.25 8.20 -1.56
C ILE A 412 -0.91 9.46 -0.76
N GLY A 413 -1.80 10.45 -0.79
CA GLY A 413 -1.60 11.74 -0.12
C GLY A 413 -2.90 12.53 0.05
N ASP A 414 -2.83 13.68 0.72
CA ASP A 414 -3.99 14.55 0.97
C ASP A 414 -3.65 16.05 0.86
N GLY A 415 -2.39 16.42 1.09
CA GLY A 415 -1.93 17.81 1.15
C GLY A 415 -1.53 18.41 -0.20
N GLU A 416 -1.37 19.73 -0.25
CA GLU A 416 -0.86 20.44 -1.44
C GLU A 416 0.58 20.01 -1.79
N ASN A 417 1.37 19.65 -0.78
CA ASN A 417 2.75 19.17 -0.98
C ASN A 417 2.82 17.74 -1.54
N ASP A 418 1.69 17.04 -1.67
CA ASP A 418 1.58 15.73 -2.32
C ASP A 418 1.27 15.83 -3.82
N ILE A 419 0.79 16.97 -4.31
CA ILE A 419 0.34 17.15 -5.71
C ILE A 419 1.36 16.62 -6.70
N GLU A 420 2.62 17.08 -6.62
CA GLU A 420 3.68 16.65 -7.54
C GLU A 420 4.01 15.16 -7.43
N MET A 421 3.81 14.55 -6.26
CA MET A 421 4.02 13.11 -6.06
C MET A 421 2.88 12.30 -6.67
N LEU A 422 1.63 12.75 -6.49
CA LEU A 422 0.44 12.12 -7.07
C LEU A 422 0.45 12.21 -8.59
N GLU A 423 0.82 13.36 -9.16
CA GLU A 423 0.97 13.53 -10.62
C GLU A 423 2.12 12.71 -11.21
N LEU A 424 3.18 12.49 -10.44
CA LEU A 424 4.33 11.69 -10.87
C LEU A 424 4.00 10.20 -10.93
N ALA A 425 3.19 9.70 -10.00
CA ALA A 425 2.84 8.29 -9.94
C ALA A 425 1.90 7.88 -11.09
N SER A 426 2.02 6.63 -11.54
CA SER A 426 1.04 6.08 -12.51
C SER A 426 -0.36 5.94 -11.94
N PHE A 427 -0.47 5.87 -10.61
CA PHE A 427 -1.73 5.86 -9.91
C PHE A 427 -1.66 6.63 -8.59
N GLY A 428 -2.14 7.87 -8.60
CA GLY A 428 -2.29 8.72 -7.42
C GLY A 428 -3.67 8.58 -6.79
N VAL A 429 -3.71 8.42 -5.46
CA VAL A 429 -4.91 8.43 -4.62
C VAL A 429 -4.87 9.65 -3.71
N ALA A 430 -5.85 10.54 -3.85
CA ALA A 430 -6.07 11.61 -2.89
C ALA A 430 -7.10 11.18 -1.84
N LEU A 431 -6.82 11.33 -0.55
CA LEU A 431 -7.82 11.03 0.48
C LEU A 431 -8.92 12.10 0.52
N SER A 432 -10.13 11.72 0.93
CA SER A 432 -11.31 12.61 0.90
C SER A 432 -11.20 13.84 1.82
N ASN A 433 -10.38 13.78 2.87
CA ASN A 433 -10.04 14.91 3.74
C ASN A 433 -9.07 15.91 3.10
N GLY A 434 -8.42 15.54 1.99
CA GLY A 434 -7.46 16.39 1.30
C GLY A 434 -8.06 17.62 0.62
N SER A 435 -7.19 18.50 0.13
CA SER A 435 -7.60 19.71 -0.57
C SER A 435 -8.25 19.40 -1.93
N GLU A 436 -9.13 20.28 -2.43
CA GLU A 436 -9.71 20.12 -3.77
C GLU A 436 -8.65 20.17 -4.88
N GLN A 437 -7.55 20.90 -4.67
CA GLN A 437 -6.43 20.94 -5.62
C GLN A 437 -5.72 19.58 -5.67
N THR A 438 -5.50 18.94 -4.52
CA THR A 438 -4.89 17.61 -4.42
C THR A 438 -5.79 16.55 -5.04
N LYS A 439 -7.10 16.60 -4.78
CA LYS A 439 -8.07 15.67 -5.39
C LYS A 439 -8.15 15.81 -6.91
N ALA A 440 -8.01 17.03 -7.43
CA ALA A 440 -8.10 17.30 -8.87
C ALA A 440 -6.97 16.67 -9.70
N VAL A 441 -5.81 16.37 -9.09
CA VAL A 441 -4.66 15.76 -9.78
C VAL A 441 -4.57 14.25 -9.60
N ALA A 442 -5.31 13.68 -8.63
CA ALA A 442 -5.31 12.24 -8.37
C ALA A 442 -6.19 11.47 -9.37
N ASN A 443 -5.88 10.18 -9.56
CA ASN A 443 -6.69 9.30 -10.40
C ASN A 443 -8.02 8.94 -9.76
N VAL A 444 -8.01 8.77 -8.43
CA VAL A 444 -9.18 8.44 -7.63
C VAL A 444 -9.15 9.17 -6.29
N ILE A 445 -10.34 9.35 -5.72
CA ILE A 445 -10.51 9.90 -4.37
C ILE A 445 -10.83 8.71 -3.45
N GLY A 446 -9.97 8.48 -2.45
CA GLY A 446 -10.13 7.43 -1.44
C GLY A 446 -10.95 7.88 -0.23
N ALA A 447 -11.14 6.97 0.73
CA ALA A 447 -11.72 7.32 2.04
C ALA A 447 -10.82 8.31 2.81
N SER A 448 -11.35 8.91 3.88
CA SER A 448 -10.54 9.85 4.69
C SER A 448 -9.49 9.11 5.52
N ASN A 449 -8.48 9.84 6.01
CA ASN A 449 -7.50 9.31 6.96
C ASN A 449 -8.12 8.81 8.28
N ASP A 450 -9.27 9.36 8.69
CA ASP A 450 -10.03 8.88 9.86
C ASP A 450 -10.86 7.61 9.56
N GLU A 451 -10.99 7.22 8.29
CA GLU A 451 -11.73 6.05 7.79
C GLU A 451 -10.80 4.99 7.17
N ASP A 452 -9.55 4.93 7.62
CA ASP A 452 -8.56 3.97 7.12
C ASP A 452 -8.27 4.09 5.61
N GLY A 453 -8.26 5.33 5.10
CA GLY A 453 -8.11 5.61 3.65
C GLY A 453 -6.87 5.02 2.98
N VAL A 454 -5.76 4.82 3.71
CA VAL A 454 -4.58 4.13 3.18
C VAL A 454 -4.87 2.64 2.99
N ALA A 455 -5.52 1.98 3.94
CA ALA A 455 -5.91 0.58 3.80
C ALA A 455 -6.88 0.39 2.63
N ASP A 456 -7.91 1.23 2.56
CA ASP A 456 -8.88 1.21 1.46
C ASP A 456 -8.20 1.37 0.09
N ALA A 457 -7.27 2.31 -0.02
CA ALA A 457 -6.50 2.54 -1.24
C ALA A 457 -5.64 1.32 -1.62
N ILE A 458 -4.93 0.73 -0.66
CA ILE A 458 -4.08 -0.45 -0.90
C ILE A 458 -4.92 -1.63 -1.37
N TYR A 459 -5.98 -1.98 -0.63
CA TYR A 459 -6.76 -3.17 -0.93
C TYR A 459 -7.54 -3.08 -2.25
N ARG A 460 -7.95 -1.88 -2.66
CA ARG A 460 -8.70 -1.71 -3.91
C ARG A 460 -7.84 -1.58 -5.15
N TYR A 461 -6.64 -1.04 -5.01
CA TYR A 461 -5.88 -0.56 -6.17
C TYR A 461 -4.47 -1.13 -6.29
N ALA A 462 -3.83 -1.54 -5.18
CA ALA A 462 -2.49 -2.11 -5.22
C ALA A 462 -2.48 -3.61 -5.55
N PHE A 463 -3.58 -4.29 -5.24
CA PHE A 463 -3.81 -5.72 -5.47
C PHE A 463 -4.80 -5.93 -6.60
#